data_AF-A0A6A3P3H4-F1
#
_entry.id   AF-A0A6A3P3H4-F1
#
_cell.length_a   1.000
_cell.length_b   1.000
_cell.length_c   1.000
_cell.angle_alpha   90.00
_cell.angle_beta   90.00
_cell.angle_gamma   90.00
#
_symmetry.space_group_name_H-M   'P 1'
#
loop_
_entity.id
_entity.type
_entity.pdbx_description
1 polymer ?
#
loop_
_entity_poly.entity_id
_entity_poly.type
_entity_poly.pdbx_seq_one_letter_code
_entity_poly.pdbx_strand_id
1 'polypeptide(L)'
;MAAHVKVVAGDAAAYMELVDRSNEATRLVKANKLSEAETLLRDVLRRKPAAGFDAVSVALTQHELGSVLRQRGRLDEALELLAAALEVRDRADEAAGIGIALRDGNLTRDEMGKVFEAMGDCERALQVRDPSRRICANDACEALDYEKVQACGRCKCVFYCCKTCQKQDWKSRHHALCRPPKKAP
;
A
#
# COMPACT_ATOMS: atom_id res chain seq x y z
N MET A 1 20.25 10.26 -31.09
CA MET A 1 21.47 9.73 -30.44
C MET A 1 21.07 9.14 -29.11
N ALA A 2 20.97 7.81 -29.02
CA ALA A 2 20.63 7.13 -27.77
C ALA A 2 21.85 7.13 -26.86
N ALA A 3 21.80 7.88 -25.76
CA ALA A 3 22.79 7.79 -24.71
C ALA A 3 22.59 6.45 -23.99
N HIS A 4 23.39 5.44 -24.35
CA HIS A 4 23.49 4.22 -23.56
C HIS A 4 24.06 4.59 -22.20
N VAL A 5 23.23 4.57 -21.15
CA VAL A 5 23.69 4.64 -19.77
C VAL A 5 24.62 3.45 -19.55
N LYS A 6 25.92 3.73 -19.41
CA LYS A 6 26.90 2.73 -18.96
C LYS A 6 26.64 2.46 -17.49
N VAL A 7 25.86 1.44 -17.19
CA VAL A 7 25.75 0.89 -15.83
C VAL A 7 27.12 0.32 -15.48
N VAL A 8 27.82 0.93 -14.53
CA VAL A 8 29.13 0.43 -14.08
C VAL A 8 28.86 -0.79 -13.18
N ALA A 9 29.79 -1.76 -13.11
CA ALA A 9 29.58 -2.98 -12.30
C ALA A 9 29.25 -2.69 -10.81
N GLY A 10 29.74 -1.56 -10.28
CA GLY A 10 29.39 -1.08 -8.94
C GLY A 10 27.91 -0.66 -8.80
N ASP A 11 27.31 -0.11 -9.85
CA ASP A 11 25.91 0.31 -9.87
C ASP A 11 24.98 -0.92 -9.87
N ALA A 12 25.37 -1.98 -10.58
CA ALA A 12 24.64 -3.24 -10.60
C ALA A 12 24.67 -3.96 -9.23
N ALA A 13 25.82 -3.95 -8.53
CA ALA A 13 25.93 -4.52 -7.20
C ALA A 13 25.07 -3.76 -6.18
N ALA A 14 25.10 -2.43 -6.21
CA ALA A 14 24.26 -1.60 -5.34
C ALA A 14 22.77 -1.79 -5.62
N TYR A 15 22.38 -1.94 -6.90
CA TYR A 15 20.99 -2.23 -7.28
C TYR A 15 20.53 -3.57 -6.70
N MET A 16 21.30 -4.64 -6.91
CA MET A 16 20.97 -5.98 -6.43
C MET A 16 20.89 -6.05 -4.90
N GLU A 17 21.83 -5.39 -4.20
CA GLU A 17 21.79 -5.29 -2.74
C GLU A 17 20.45 -4.69 -2.25
N LEU A 18 19.96 -3.63 -2.89
CA LEU A 18 18.70 -2.99 -2.50
C LEU A 18 17.47 -3.86 -2.81
N VAL A 19 17.52 -4.68 -3.87
CA VAL A 19 16.49 -5.69 -4.15
C VAL A 19 16.47 -6.74 -3.03
N ASP A 20 17.62 -7.29 -2.66
CA ASP A 20 17.72 -8.30 -1.60
C ASP A 20 17.23 -7.77 -0.26
N ARG A 21 17.59 -6.54 0.07
CA ARG A 21 17.09 -5.86 1.27
C ARG A 21 15.58 -5.67 1.20
N SER A 22 15.02 -5.20 0.08
CA SER A 22 13.55 -5.07 -0.07
C SER A 22 12.82 -6.42 0.16
N ASN A 23 13.39 -7.50 -0.38
CA ASN A 23 12.89 -8.86 -0.14
C ASN A 23 12.99 -9.28 1.34
N GLU A 24 14.08 -8.92 2.01
CA GLU A 24 14.25 -9.13 3.45
C GLU A 24 13.21 -8.36 4.27
N ALA A 25 12.95 -7.08 3.98
CA ALA A 25 11.87 -6.31 4.62
C ALA A 25 10.53 -7.04 4.49
N THR A 26 10.21 -7.54 3.30
CA THR A 26 8.97 -8.31 3.08
C THR A 26 8.89 -9.55 3.97
N ARG A 27 10.00 -10.28 4.14
CA ARG A 27 10.06 -11.43 5.06
C ARG A 27 9.90 -11.01 6.52
N LEU A 28 10.52 -9.90 6.92
CA LEU A 28 10.40 -9.34 8.27
C LEU A 28 8.95 -8.92 8.58
N VAL A 29 8.25 -8.30 7.63
CA VAL A 29 6.81 -7.97 7.77
C VAL A 29 5.98 -9.23 7.98
N LYS A 30 6.20 -10.28 7.17
CA LYS A 30 5.50 -11.56 7.32
C LYS A 30 5.79 -12.24 8.66
N ALA A 31 6.99 -12.04 9.21
CA ALA A 31 7.38 -12.52 10.53
C ALA A 31 6.94 -11.60 11.70
N ASN A 32 6.17 -10.54 11.41
CA ASN A 32 5.73 -9.52 12.37
C ASN A 32 6.89 -8.76 13.06
N LYS A 33 8.07 -8.72 12.44
CA LYS A 33 9.25 -7.98 12.90
C LYS A 33 9.26 -6.55 12.37
N LEU A 34 8.24 -5.78 12.75
CA LEU A 34 7.93 -4.48 12.13
C LEU A 34 9.03 -3.42 12.32
N SER A 35 9.71 -3.40 13.47
CA SER A 35 10.80 -2.44 13.73
C SER A 35 12.03 -2.68 12.85
N GLU A 36 12.38 -3.96 12.63
CA GLU A 36 13.48 -4.36 11.74
C GLU A 36 13.13 -4.03 10.29
N ALA A 37 11.90 -4.36 9.86
CA ALA A 37 11.39 -4.03 8.53
C ALA A 37 11.41 -2.52 8.27
N GLU A 38 10.95 -1.71 9.22
CA GLU A 38 10.95 -0.24 9.09
C GLU A 38 12.37 0.30 8.88
N THR A 39 13.32 -0.17 9.69
CA THR A 39 14.73 0.27 9.60
C THR A 39 15.29 -0.01 8.21
N LEU A 40 15.03 -1.21 7.69
CA LEU A 40 15.49 -1.60 6.38
C LEU A 40 14.81 -0.82 5.27
N LEU A 41 13.49 -0.65 5.31
CA LEU A 41 12.73 0.09 4.29
C LEU A 41 13.14 1.56 4.23
N ARG A 42 13.45 2.20 5.37
CA ARG A 42 14.01 3.56 5.40
C ARG A 42 15.38 3.66 4.74
N ASP A 43 16.23 2.66 4.91
CA ASP A 43 17.53 2.60 4.23
C ASP A 43 17.36 2.42 2.72
N VAL A 44 16.52 1.47 2.32
CA VAL A 44 16.21 1.22 0.90
C VAL A 44 15.65 2.46 0.24
N LEU A 45 14.65 3.11 0.85
CA LEU A 45 13.99 4.30 0.30
C LEU A 45 14.99 5.44 0.05
N ARG A 46 15.93 5.66 0.97
CA ARG A 46 16.97 6.69 0.83
C ARG A 46 17.94 6.41 -0.32
N ARG A 47 18.26 5.14 -0.58
CA ARG A 47 19.33 4.74 -1.52
C ARG A 47 18.84 4.45 -2.93
N LYS A 48 17.57 4.06 -3.10
CA LYS A 48 16.98 3.68 -4.40
C LYS A 48 17.22 4.72 -5.52
N PRO A 49 17.00 6.03 -5.32
CA PRO A 49 17.20 7.01 -6.40
C PRO A 49 18.65 7.04 -6.91
N ALA A 50 19.63 7.00 -6.00
CA ALA A 50 21.04 7.02 -6.36
C ALA A 50 21.52 5.71 -7.02
N ALA A 51 20.84 4.60 -6.75
CA ALA A 51 21.11 3.30 -7.37
C ALA A 51 20.38 3.11 -8.72
N GLY A 52 19.71 4.14 -9.25
CA GLY A 52 19.09 4.10 -10.58
C GLY A 52 17.70 3.43 -10.65
N PHE A 53 17.04 3.22 -9.51
CA PHE A 53 15.64 2.79 -9.51
C PHE A 53 14.72 3.92 -10.00
N ASP A 54 13.71 3.55 -10.78
CA ASP A 54 12.70 4.49 -11.24
C ASP A 54 11.75 4.94 -10.11
N ALA A 55 10.93 5.94 -10.41
CA ALA A 55 9.98 6.51 -9.47
C ALA A 55 8.91 5.49 -9.01
N VAL A 56 8.51 4.55 -9.87
CA VAL A 56 7.49 3.53 -9.54
C VAL A 56 8.04 2.56 -8.50
N SER A 57 9.30 2.14 -8.62
CA SER A 57 9.99 1.32 -7.63
C SER A 57 10.20 2.04 -6.31
N VAL A 58 10.46 3.36 -6.34
CA VAL A 58 10.49 4.19 -5.12
C VAL A 58 9.11 4.22 -4.45
N ALA A 59 8.04 4.42 -5.24
CA ALA A 59 6.66 4.43 -4.76
C ALA A 59 6.24 3.09 -4.12
N LEU A 60 6.73 1.96 -4.63
CA LEU A 60 6.53 0.65 -3.99
C LEU A 60 7.09 0.62 -2.57
N THR A 61 8.34 1.07 -2.37
CA THR A 61 8.94 1.10 -1.02
C THR A 61 8.26 2.12 -0.11
N GLN A 62 7.79 3.26 -0.63
CA GLN A 62 6.99 4.20 0.13
C GLN A 62 5.68 3.55 0.61
N HIS A 63 5.00 2.79 -0.26
CA HIS A 63 3.80 2.04 0.10
C HIS A 63 4.08 0.99 1.19
N GLU A 64 5.14 0.18 1.03
CA GLU A 64 5.52 -0.85 2.01
C GLU A 64 5.85 -0.23 3.36
N LEU A 65 6.63 0.87 3.39
CA LEU A 65 6.95 1.58 4.62
C LEU A 65 5.70 2.20 5.25
N GLY A 66 4.80 2.77 4.46
CA GLY A 66 3.50 3.27 4.92
C GLY A 66 2.67 2.18 5.59
N SER A 67 2.64 0.97 5.02
CA SER A 67 1.95 -0.18 5.63
C SER A 67 2.58 -0.59 6.97
N VAL A 68 3.91 -0.66 7.04
CA VAL A 68 4.63 -0.95 8.30
C VAL A 68 4.34 0.11 9.35
N LEU A 69 4.39 1.39 8.99
CA LEU A 69 4.12 2.50 9.90
C LEU A 69 2.67 2.48 10.40
N ARG A 70 1.70 2.15 9.55
CA ARG A 70 0.31 1.92 9.96
C ARG A 70 0.22 0.83 11.04
N GLN A 71 0.85 -0.32 10.80
CA GLN A 71 0.83 -1.43 11.77
C GLN A 71 1.51 -1.06 13.10
N ARG A 72 2.46 -0.12 13.07
CA ARG A 72 3.11 0.46 14.26
C ARG A 72 2.35 1.65 14.88
N GLY A 73 1.22 2.08 14.31
CA GLY A 73 0.42 3.19 14.81
C GLY A 73 0.96 4.59 14.47
N ARG A 74 1.96 4.70 13.59
CA ARG A 74 2.51 5.98 13.10
C ARG A 74 1.72 6.47 11.89
N LEU A 75 0.47 6.85 12.15
CA LEU A 75 -0.56 7.02 11.10
C LEU A 75 -0.32 8.24 10.19
N ASP A 76 0.10 9.37 10.74
CA ASP A 76 0.33 10.59 9.92
C ASP A 76 1.47 10.39 8.92
N GLU A 77 2.60 9.85 9.38
CA GLU A 77 3.74 9.53 8.50
C GLU A 77 3.38 8.47 7.45
N ALA A 78 2.54 7.49 7.83
CA ALA A 78 2.04 6.51 6.86
C ALA A 78 1.25 7.19 5.74
N LEU A 79 0.38 8.16 6.06
CA LEU A 79 -0.37 8.91 5.05
C LEU A 79 0.52 9.73 4.14
N GLU A 80 1.55 10.39 4.66
CA GLU A 80 2.50 11.16 3.85
C GLU A 80 3.19 10.28 2.79
N LEU A 81 3.71 9.13 3.20
CA LEU A 81 4.37 8.18 2.30
C LEU A 81 3.40 7.56 1.29
N LEU A 82 2.21 7.17 1.73
CA LEU A 82 1.19 6.59 0.86
C LEU A 82 0.67 7.61 -0.16
N ALA A 83 0.49 8.87 0.23
CA ALA A 83 0.10 9.93 -0.69
C ALA A 83 1.15 10.15 -1.79
N ALA A 84 2.43 10.22 -1.41
CA ALA A 84 3.53 10.33 -2.38
C ALA A 84 3.59 9.12 -3.34
N ALA A 85 3.41 7.91 -2.81
CA ALA A 85 3.36 6.69 -3.63
C ALA A 85 2.19 6.70 -4.60
N LEU A 86 1.01 7.17 -4.15
CA LEU A 86 -0.21 7.22 -4.95
C LEU A 86 -0.07 8.17 -6.15
N GLU A 87 0.49 9.36 -5.93
CA GLU A 87 0.69 10.36 -6.98
C GLU A 87 1.57 9.81 -8.12
N VAL A 88 2.65 9.10 -7.78
CA VAL A 88 3.53 8.49 -8.78
C VAL A 88 2.83 7.35 -9.53
N ARG A 89 2.13 6.48 -8.81
CA ARG A 89 1.41 5.33 -9.40
C ARG A 89 0.28 5.78 -10.33
N ASP A 90 -0.51 6.77 -9.93
CA ASP A 90 -1.58 7.31 -10.77
C ASP A 90 -1.04 7.95 -12.06
N ARG A 91 0.05 8.73 -11.98
CA ARG A 91 0.70 9.30 -13.17
C ARG A 91 1.26 8.24 -14.10
N ALA A 92 1.88 7.19 -13.56
CA ALA A 92 2.42 6.09 -14.36
C ALA A 92 1.31 5.32 -15.09
N ASP A 93 0.20 5.06 -14.39
CA ASP A 93 -0.99 4.41 -14.96
C ASP A 93 -1.63 5.24 -16.08
N GLU A 94 -1.77 6.55 -15.88
CA GLU A 94 -2.29 7.48 -16.88
C GLU A 94 -1.40 7.53 -18.12
N ALA A 95 -0.08 7.68 -17.93
CA ALA A 95 0.89 7.72 -19.02
C ALA A 95 0.94 6.42 -19.83
N ALA A 96 0.73 5.27 -19.17
CA ALA A 96 0.70 3.97 -19.82
C ALA A 96 -0.65 3.63 -20.47
N GLY A 97 -1.68 4.48 -20.29
CA GLY A 97 -3.04 4.21 -20.77
C GLY A 97 -3.65 2.94 -20.19
N ILE A 98 -3.14 2.48 -19.04
CA ILE A 98 -3.59 1.23 -18.42
C ILE A 98 -5.04 1.42 -18.00
N GLY A 99 -5.90 0.44 -18.32
CA GLY A 99 -7.35 0.44 -18.09
C GLY A 99 -7.85 -0.60 -17.07
N ILE A 100 -6.96 -1.40 -16.48
CA ILE A 100 -7.33 -2.60 -15.72
C ILE A 100 -7.89 -2.31 -14.31
N ALA A 101 -8.65 -3.27 -13.76
CA ALA A 101 -9.36 -3.16 -12.49
C ALA A 101 -8.45 -3.21 -11.24
N LEU A 102 -7.33 -3.93 -11.28
CA LEU A 102 -6.33 -3.97 -10.21
C LEU A 102 -5.08 -3.20 -10.62
N ARG A 103 -4.88 -2.06 -9.96
CA ARG A 103 -3.70 -1.21 -10.10
C ARG A 103 -2.98 -1.09 -8.78
N ASP A 104 -1.68 -0.87 -8.83
CA ASP A 104 -0.87 -0.55 -7.66
C ASP A 104 -1.42 0.67 -6.89
N GLY A 105 -2.01 1.64 -7.61
CA GLY A 105 -2.71 2.77 -7.00
C GLY A 105 -3.93 2.35 -6.16
N ASN A 106 -4.62 1.26 -6.52
CA ASN A 106 -5.77 0.76 -5.76
C ASN A 106 -5.32 0.11 -4.44
N LEU A 107 -4.17 -0.59 -4.45
CA LEU A 107 -3.52 -1.09 -3.24
C LEU A 107 -3.15 0.07 -2.30
N THR A 108 -2.54 1.15 -2.83
CA THR A 108 -2.21 2.32 -2.02
C THR A 108 -3.45 3.01 -1.45
N ARG A 109 -4.52 3.16 -2.24
CA ARG A 109 -5.79 3.72 -1.77
C ARG A 109 -6.40 2.92 -0.64
N ASP A 110 -6.40 1.60 -0.74
CA ASP A 110 -6.92 0.75 0.32
C ASP A 110 -6.07 0.84 1.59
N GLU A 111 -4.74 0.91 1.45
CA GLU A 111 -3.85 1.07 2.60
C GLU A 111 -4.06 2.42 3.29
N MET A 112 -4.24 3.51 2.54
CA MET A 112 -4.66 4.81 3.09
C MET A 112 -6.02 4.70 3.79
N GLY A 113 -6.97 3.97 3.20
CA GLY A 113 -8.26 3.68 3.81
C GLY A 113 -8.14 2.98 5.16
N LYS A 114 -7.22 2.01 5.29
CA LYS A 114 -6.91 1.35 6.57
C LYS A 114 -6.26 2.29 7.58
N VAL A 115 -5.44 3.24 7.13
CA VAL A 115 -4.90 4.27 8.02
C VAL A 115 -6.03 5.16 8.55
N PHE A 116 -6.93 5.64 7.70
CA PHE A 116 -8.09 6.42 8.13
C PHE A 116 -9.03 5.63 9.04
N GLU A 117 -9.24 4.33 8.81
CA GLU A 117 -9.94 3.46 9.76
C GLU A 117 -9.29 3.46 11.14
N ALA A 118 -7.96 3.35 11.20
CA ALA A 118 -7.20 3.39 12.46
C ALA A 118 -7.31 4.75 13.18
N MET A 119 -7.45 5.85 12.42
CA MET A 119 -7.74 7.18 12.95
C MET A 119 -9.22 7.35 13.37
N GLY A 120 -10.09 6.40 13.05
CA GLY A 120 -11.53 6.49 13.28
C GLY A 120 -12.28 7.37 12.28
N ASP A 121 -11.67 7.68 11.14
CA ASP A 121 -12.21 8.51 10.07
C ASP A 121 -12.73 7.66 8.90
N CYS A 122 -13.89 7.04 9.11
CA CYS A 122 -14.55 6.18 8.12
C CYS A 122 -15.01 6.97 6.87
N GLU A 123 -15.18 8.29 6.99
CA GLU A 123 -15.56 9.14 5.87
C GLU A 123 -14.40 9.30 4.89
N ARG A 124 -13.21 9.68 5.38
CA ARG A 124 -12.01 9.74 4.53
C ARG A 124 -11.61 8.37 4.00
N ALA A 125 -11.79 7.31 4.80
CA ALA A 125 -11.55 5.94 4.34
C ALA A 125 -12.43 5.57 3.13
N LEU A 126 -13.70 6.02 3.12
CA LEU A 126 -14.60 5.80 1.99
C LEU A 126 -14.24 6.66 0.78
N GLN A 127 -13.85 7.92 1.00
CA GLN A 127 -13.48 8.86 -0.06
C GLN A 127 -12.25 8.39 -0.84
N VAL A 128 -11.20 7.92 -0.14
CA VAL A 128 -9.98 7.43 -0.80
C VAL A 128 -10.21 6.11 -1.55
N ARG A 129 -11.15 5.28 -1.06
CA ARG A 129 -11.62 4.04 -1.70
C ARG A 129 -12.73 4.32 -2.71
N ASP A 130 -12.38 5.05 -3.76
CA ASP A 130 -13.27 5.36 -4.89
C ASP A 130 -14.04 4.10 -5.36
N PRO A 131 -15.37 4.18 -5.61
CA PRO A 131 -16.18 3.03 -6.03
C PRO A 131 -15.61 2.19 -7.17
N SER A 132 -14.94 2.80 -8.15
CA SER A 132 -14.35 2.12 -9.31
C SER A 132 -12.98 1.50 -9.03
N ARG A 133 -12.39 1.76 -7.85
CA ARG A 133 -11.01 1.41 -7.48
C ARG A 133 -10.93 0.57 -6.20
N ARG A 134 -12.07 0.12 -5.68
CA ARG A 134 -12.13 -0.67 -4.44
C ARG A 134 -11.56 -2.05 -4.65
N ILE A 135 -10.79 -2.49 -3.67
CA ILE A 135 -10.25 -3.84 -3.58
C ILE A 135 -10.64 -4.47 -2.25
N CYS A 136 -10.25 -5.72 -2.05
CA CYS A 136 -10.43 -6.39 -0.77
C CYS A 136 -9.48 -5.81 0.29
N ALA A 137 -10.03 -5.44 1.45
CA ALA A 137 -9.25 -4.89 2.57
C ALA A 137 -8.53 -5.95 3.42
N ASN A 138 -8.72 -7.23 3.13
CA ASN A 138 -8.02 -8.30 3.85
C ASN A 138 -6.56 -8.38 3.37
N ASP A 139 -5.60 -8.14 4.26
CA ASP A 139 -4.16 -8.17 3.97
C ASP A 139 -3.67 -9.53 3.46
N ALA A 140 -4.42 -10.62 3.70
CA ALA A 140 -4.13 -11.96 3.20
C ALA A 140 -4.88 -12.33 1.90
N CYS A 141 -5.53 -11.36 1.23
CA CYS A 141 -6.27 -11.62 0.01
C CYS A 141 -5.33 -11.75 -1.19
N GLU A 142 -5.47 -12.84 -1.94
CA GLU A 142 -4.70 -13.11 -3.17
C GLU A 142 -5.59 -13.00 -4.43
N ALA A 143 -6.82 -12.51 -4.29
CA ALA A 143 -7.70 -12.29 -5.44
C ALA A 143 -7.14 -11.16 -6.33
N LEU A 144 -7.42 -11.25 -7.63
CA LEU A 144 -7.01 -10.24 -8.61
C LEU A 144 -8.20 -9.54 -9.27
N ASP A 145 -9.40 -10.09 -9.09
CA ASP A 145 -10.65 -9.54 -9.58
C ASP A 145 -11.47 -8.95 -8.43
N TYR A 146 -11.80 -7.66 -8.58
CA TYR A 146 -12.57 -6.87 -7.62
C TYR A 146 -13.77 -6.16 -8.27
N GLU A 147 -14.26 -6.65 -9.42
CA GLU A 147 -15.47 -6.09 -10.06
C GLU A 147 -16.66 -5.99 -9.09
N LYS A 148 -16.76 -6.96 -8.18
CA LYS A 148 -17.81 -7.02 -7.16
C LYS A 148 -17.20 -7.17 -5.77
N VAL A 149 -17.27 -6.11 -4.97
CA VAL A 149 -16.89 -6.13 -3.56
C VAL A 149 -18.07 -5.81 -2.66
N GLN A 150 -18.09 -6.43 -1.48
CA GLN A 150 -19.13 -6.28 -0.47
C GLN A 150 -18.62 -5.37 0.64
N ALA A 151 -19.39 -4.32 0.94
CA ALA A 151 -19.08 -3.45 2.06
C ALA A 151 -19.35 -4.15 3.39
N CYS A 152 -18.52 -3.87 4.40
CA CYS A 152 -18.80 -4.25 5.77
C CYS A 152 -20.20 -3.78 6.19
N GLY A 153 -21.01 -4.71 6.72
CA GLY A 153 -22.41 -4.44 7.06
C GLY A 153 -22.63 -3.31 8.07
N ARG A 154 -21.63 -3.02 8.91
CA ARG A 154 -21.72 -2.03 10.00
C ARG A 154 -21.14 -0.66 9.62
N CYS A 155 -19.88 -0.60 9.20
CA CYS A 155 -19.21 0.68 8.92
C CYS A 155 -19.41 1.19 7.50
N LYS A 156 -19.66 0.30 6.53
CA LYS A 156 -19.82 0.62 5.10
C LYS A 156 -18.60 1.28 4.41
N CYS A 157 -17.47 1.47 5.09
CA CYS A 157 -16.24 2.06 4.53
C CYS A 157 -15.11 1.07 4.24
N VAL A 158 -15.34 -0.23 4.42
CA VAL A 158 -14.37 -1.31 4.16
C VAL A 158 -15.02 -2.34 3.26
N PHE A 159 -14.26 -2.91 2.32
CA PHE A 159 -14.78 -3.75 1.24
C PHE A 159 -14.07 -5.09 1.16
N TYR A 160 -14.79 -6.13 0.76
CA TYR A 160 -14.29 -7.50 0.68
C TYR A 160 -14.75 -8.19 -0.60
N CYS A 161 -13.87 -8.95 -1.25
CA CYS A 161 -14.25 -9.77 -2.40
C CYS A 161 -15.20 -10.92 -2.00
N CYS A 162 -15.11 -11.42 -0.77
CA CYS A 162 -15.93 -12.52 -0.28
C CYS A 162 -16.11 -12.51 1.25
N LYS A 163 -17.10 -13.29 1.72
CA LYS A 163 -17.36 -13.46 3.17
C LYS A 163 -16.17 -14.07 3.92
N THR A 164 -15.35 -14.88 3.28
CA THR A 164 -14.15 -15.46 3.91
C THR A 164 -13.14 -14.38 4.26
N CYS A 165 -12.84 -13.48 3.32
CA CYS A 165 -11.95 -12.34 3.56
C CYS A 165 -12.50 -11.42 4.65
N GLN A 166 -13.81 -11.13 4.63
CA GLN A 166 -14.45 -10.35 5.68
C GLN A 166 -14.24 -10.99 7.07
N LYS A 167 -14.45 -12.31 7.20
CA LYS A 167 -14.29 -13.02 8.47
C LYS A 167 -12.84 -13.04 8.95
N GLN A 168 -11.88 -13.14 8.04
CA GLN A 168 -10.45 -13.12 8.37
C GLN A 168 -10.03 -11.73 8.86
N ASP A 169 -10.29 -10.68 8.08
CA ASP A 169 -9.97 -9.29 8.46
C ASP A 169 -10.70 -8.87 9.74
N TRP A 170 -11.94 -9.31 9.94
CA TRP A 170 -12.68 -9.08 11.19
C TRP A 170 -11.91 -9.60 12.41
N LYS A 171 -11.35 -10.82 12.32
CA LYS A 171 -10.60 -11.43 13.42
C LYS A 171 -9.22 -10.79 13.62
N SER A 172 -8.53 -10.42 12.54
CA SER A 172 -7.14 -9.95 12.62
C SER A 172 -7.00 -8.46 12.91
N ARG A 173 -7.92 -7.62 12.42
CA ARG A 173 -7.74 -6.15 12.45
C ARG A 173 -9.04 -5.36 12.56
N HIS A 174 -10.00 -5.61 11.67
CA HIS A 174 -11.11 -4.69 11.43
C HIS A 174 -12.12 -4.61 12.58
N HIS A 175 -12.35 -5.68 13.36
CA HIS A 175 -13.34 -5.65 14.46
C HIS A 175 -13.09 -4.51 15.44
N ALA A 176 -11.83 -4.26 15.81
CA ALA A 176 -11.46 -3.21 16.75
C ALA A 176 -11.61 -1.79 16.17
N LEU A 177 -11.59 -1.66 14.85
CA LEU A 177 -11.63 -0.38 14.12
C LEU A 177 -13.02 -0.05 13.57
N CYS A 178 -13.92 -1.04 13.52
CA CYS A 178 -15.22 -0.92 12.87
C CYS A 178 -16.13 0.07 13.63
N ARG A 179 -16.40 1.23 13.02
CA ARG A 179 -17.32 2.25 13.54
C ARG A 179 -18.47 2.49 12.56
N PRO A 180 -19.73 2.57 13.02
CA PRO A 180 -20.83 2.94 12.14
C PRO A 180 -20.61 4.35 11.59
N PRO A 181 -21.09 4.65 10.36
CA PRO A 181 -21.02 6.00 9.82
C PRO A 181 -21.74 6.96 10.77
N LYS A 182 -21.20 8.17 10.92
CA LYS A 182 -21.89 9.24 11.66
C LYS A 182 -23.23 9.46 10.96
N LYS A 183 -24.33 9.48 11.73
CA LYS A 183 -25.64 9.85 11.19
C LYS A 183 -25.50 11.26 10.60
N ALA A 184 -25.97 11.46 9.37
CA ALA A 184 -26.13 12.79 8.84
C ALA A 184 -27.06 13.60 9.78
N PRO A 185 -26.79 14.90 10.01
CA PRO A 185 -27.66 15.76 10.80
C PRO A 185 -29.07 15.85 10.21
#